data_AF-A0AAN6KZJ0-F1
#
_entry.id   AF-A0AAN6KZJ0-F1
#
_cell.length_a   1.000
_cell.length_b   1.000
_cell.length_c   1.000
_cell.angle_alpha   90.00
_cell.angle_beta   90.00
_cell.angle_gamma   90.00
#
_symmetry.space_group_name_H-M   'P 1'
#
loop_
_entity.id
_entity.type
_entity.pdbx_description
1 polymer ?
#
loop_
_entity_poly.entity_id
_entity_poly.type
_entity_poly.pdbx_seq_one_letter_code
_entity_poly.pdbx_strand_id
1 'polypeptide(L)'
;MAAWLLFGLVLVSLLPRTRGTAGDVCVVEGARTALLNDELFFSGGSYFTVTLAGDGEDIVQSSSLYSLHMTADLPVERYMPNSLLANLSIPANASWSEGTQVYSPGPLWYTNDTLYGFAALGAIPNTLPSYNITAGTWQFAQVTGGDLSFGNNTDAQSISVPQFGLIFVMGRPSVSSASSLSRFDASDPANLSWTIETLGNGSHGIEVPNLAYGTMVYLPAGEQGVLVSFGGENDTALTESYTGPSVPSDNSVIYIYDIASHTWWAQKASGDIPPIWVIDFCSGAAISPDGGAFHITIYGGSNEEDADFTEAVYTLSIPSFTWINATSVSYQSNAEQSVNATAGRASPSCQVYKGAQLVVVGGSVRLGNDTQDSCNPVFSPLRALDLSTYTWQTIFDPNVTYQVPPVVYHVIGGNASGGATQTAPSSGWADPSLAAIMNQRVPQATSTSSVTTSTPSTAQKPALSPSNIGAIAGSAVGGAAFLAILAAVIWYCCRARRRSSRLKGGNAYGQVPTDGTENLSRFEMEAKHLNELPGDGRPHEAGTTQVYEMQAEPSELPGDDFVNHRAEGGQNADREPVR
;
A
#
# COMPACT_ATOMS: atom_id res chain seq x y z
N MET A 1 -47.11 32.74 9.40
CA MET A 1 -46.42 31.88 8.40
C MET A 1 -45.23 31.27 9.12
N ALA A 2 -45.38 30.03 9.58
CA ALA A 2 -44.49 29.39 10.54
C ALA A 2 -43.58 28.38 9.85
N ALA A 3 -42.29 28.43 10.21
CA ALA A 3 -41.23 27.59 9.73
C ALA A 3 -41.39 26.14 10.18
N TRP A 4 -41.13 25.18 9.28
CA TRP A 4 -40.97 23.77 9.60
C TRP A 4 -39.50 23.39 9.39
N LEU A 5 -38.78 23.21 10.49
CA LEU A 5 -37.47 22.57 10.55
C LEU A 5 -37.71 21.04 10.54
N LEU A 6 -37.24 20.36 9.51
CA LEU A 6 -37.15 18.90 9.47
C LEU A 6 -35.77 18.49 9.98
N PHE A 7 -35.69 18.02 11.22
CA PHE A 7 -34.54 17.28 11.72
C PHE A 7 -34.59 15.86 11.13
N GLY A 8 -33.66 15.57 10.22
CA GLY A 8 -33.40 14.20 9.79
C GLY A 8 -32.62 13.45 10.87
N LEU A 9 -33.29 12.52 11.55
CA LEU A 9 -32.64 11.50 12.38
C LEU A 9 -31.91 10.53 11.45
N VAL A 10 -30.60 10.69 11.32
CA VAL A 10 -29.72 9.65 10.78
C VAL A 10 -29.70 8.53 11.81
N LEU A 11 -30.43 7.43 11.54
CA LEU A 11 -30.19 6.18 12.22
C LEU A 11 -28.82 5.68 11.76
N VAL A 12 -27.79 5.92 12.58
CA VAL A 12 -26.57 5.12 12.53
C VAL A 12 -26.99 3.70 12.86
N SER A 13 -27.04 2.83 11.86
CA SER A 13 -27.12 1.40 12.07
C SER A 13 -25.85 0.97 12.82
N LEU A 14 -25.94 0.88 14.15
CA LEU A 14 -25.00 0.12 14.97
C LEU A 14 -25.14 -1.35 14.58
N LEU A 15 -24.52 -1.73 13.46
CA LEU A 15 -24.07 -3.10 13.30
C LEU A 15 -23.16 -3.38 14.50
N PRO A 16 -23.40 -4.43 15.29
CA PRO A 16 -22.47 -4.78 16.36
C PRO A 16 -21.10 -4.99 15.70
N ARG A 17 -20.12 -4.14 16.02
CA ARG A 17 -18.72 -4.36 15.65
C ARG A 17 -18.39 -5.78 16.10
N THR A 18 -18.24 -6.68 15.15
CA THR A 18 -18.03 -8.09 15.43
C THR A 18 -16.74 -8.20 16.23
N ARG A 19 -16.82 -8.67 17.48
CA ARG A 19 -15.63 -9.10 18.21
C ARG A 19 -14.90 -10.10 17.33
N GLY A 20 -13.61 -9.88 17.12
CA GLY A 20 -12.77 -10.72 16.28
C GLY A 20 -12.85 -12.18 16.72
N THR A 21 -12.71 -13.08 15.76
CA THR A 21 -12.58 -14.51 16.02
C THR A 21 -11.12 -14.82 16.29
N ALA A 22 -10.84 -15.78 17.16
CA ALA A 22 -9.46 -16.17 17.44
C ALA A 22 -8.74 -16.59 16.14
N GLY A 23 -7.54 -16.04 15.93
CA GLY A 23 -6.72 -16.23 14.74
C GLY A 23 -6.98 -15.21 13.62
N ASP A 24 -8.03 -14.39 13.69
CA ASP A 24 -8.25 -13.31 12.71
C ASP A 24 -7.05 -12.34 12.74
N VAL A 25 -6.55 -11.97 11.56
CA VAL A 25 -5.46 -11.00 11.42
C VAL A 25 -6.02 -9.60 11.62
N CYS A 26 -5.44 -8.85 12.56
CA CYS A 26 -5.94 -7.53 12.93
C CYS A 26 -4.96 -6.40 12.61
N VAL A 27 -3.65 -6.68 12.56
CA VAL A 27 -2.61 -5.72 12.17
C VAL A 27 -1.64 -6.41 11.23
N VAL A 28 -1.20 -5.67 10.20
CA VAL A 28 -0.16 -6.05 9.26
C VAL A 28 0.78 -4.87 9.12
N GLU A 29 2.07 -5.05 9.37
CA GLU A 29 3.08 -4.00 9.25
C GLU A 29 4.23 -4.46 8.37
N GLY A 30 4.66 -3.63 7.42
CA GLY A 30 5.82 -3.92 6.57
C GLY A 30 5.65 -5.06 5.58
N ALA A 31 4.45 -5.60 5.38
CA ALA A 31 4.22 -6.66 4.41
C ALA A 31 4.36 -6.15 2.96
N ARG A 32 4.91 -6.98 2.07
CA ARG A 32 4.94 -6.73 0.62
C ARG A 32 3.84 -7.51 -0.05
N THR A 33 3.21 -6.91 -1.05
CA THR A 33 2.05 -7.49 -1.74
C THR A 33 2.36 -7.82 -3.19
N ALA A 34 1.68 -8.84 -3.71
CA ALA A 34 1.62 -9.17 -5.13
C ALA A 34 0.19 -9.54 -5.49
N LEU A 35 -0.34 -8.97 -6.58
CA LEU A 35 -1.67 -9.31 -7.08
C LEU A 35 -1.53 -10.07 -8.40
N LEU A 36 -1.96 -11.33 -8.40
CA LEU A 36 -1.86 -12.19 -9.58
C LEU A 36 -3.06 -13.11 -9.70
N ASN A 37 -3.67 -13.17 -10.89
CA ASN A 37 -4.80 -14.06 -11.19
C ASN A 37 -5.96 -13.96 -10.18
N ASP A 38 -6.33 -12.73 -9.80
CA ASP A 38 -7.33 -12.43 -8.78
C ASP A 38 -6.98 -12.92 -7.35
N GLU A 39 -5.74 -13.33 -7.11
CA GLU A 39 -5.22 -13.71 -5.79
C GLU A 39 -4.24 -12.63 -5.28
N LEU A 40 -4.51 -12.10 -4.08
CA LEU A 40 -3.63 -11.18 -3.39
C LEU A 40 -2.72 -11.95 -2.44
N PHE A 41 -1.43 -11.99 -2.78
CA PHE A 41 -0.38 -12.52 -1.94
C PHE A 41 0.23 -11.42 -1.10
N PHE A 42 0.57 -11.74 0.15
CA PHE A 42 1.34 -10.85 1.01
C PHE A 42 2.20 -11.63 2.00
N SER A 43 3.37 -11.09 2.29
CA SER A 43 4.39 -11.75 3.11
C SER A 43 5.43 -10.75 3.59
N GLY A 44 6.27 -11.20 4.53
CA GLY A 44 7.21 -10.36 5.26
C GLY A 44 6.51 -9.45 6.27
N GLY A 45 7.28 -8.72 7.07
CA GLY A 45 6.73 -7.86 8.10
C GLY A 45 6.20 -8.59 9.34
N SER A 46 5.41 -7.89 10.14
CA SER A 46 4.82 -8.38 11.39
C SER A 46 3.30 -8.47 11.32
N TYR A 47 2.72 -9.49 11.96
CA TYR A 47 1.29 -9.78 11.94
C TYR A 47 0.78 -9.95 13.36
N PHE A 48 -0.36 -9.33 13.66
CA PHE A 48 -1.02 -9.46 14.96
C PHE A 48 -2.33 -10.21 14.74
N THR A 49 -2.60 -11.17 15.62
CA THR A 49 -3.81 -12.00 15.55
C THR A 49 -4.59 -11.94 16.85
N VAL A 50 -5.91 -12.00 16.73
CA VAL A 50 -6.82 -12.00 17.88
C VAL A 50 -6.66 -13.31 18.67
N THR A 51 -6.47 -13.24 19.99
CA THR A 51 -6.34 -14.44 20.84
C THR A 51 -7.69 -15.06 21.22
N LEU A 52 -7.65 -16.32 21.70
CA LEU A 52 -8.81 -17.08 22.18
C LEU A 52 -9.60 -16.40 23.31
N ALA A 53 -8.98 -15.47 24.05
CA ALA A 53 -9.66 -14.73 25.11
C ALA A 53 -10.48 -13.54 24.59
N GLY A 54 -10.34 -13.15 23.31
CA GLY A 54 -11.06 -12.01 22.71
C GLY A 54 -10.66 -10.63 23.23
N ASP A 55 -9.79 -10.57 24.24
CA ASP A 55 -9.33 -9.36 24.93
C ASP A 55 -7.79 -9.20 24.88
N GLY A 56 -7.08 -10.03 24.10
CA GLY A 56 -5.62 -10.00 23.97
C GLY A 56 -5.12 -10.39 22.57
N GLU A 57 -3.83 -10.24 22.32
CA GLU A 57 -3.23 -10.34 20.98
C GLU A 57 -1.97 -11.20 21.00
N ASP A 58 -1.81 -12.04 19.98
CA ASP A 58 -0.57 -12.75 19.73
C ASP A 58 0.16 -12.08 18.57
N ILE A 59 1.40 -11.67 18.82
CA ILE A 59 2.32 -11.20 17.78
C ILE A 59 2.91 -12.43 17.11
N VAL A 60 2.52 -12.66 15.86
CA VAL A 60 3.08 -13.72 15.03
C VAL A 60 4.06 -13.08 14.06
N GLN A 61 5.36 -13.26 14.31
CA GLN A 61 6.37 -13.06 13.29
C GLN A 61 6.17 -14.16 12.25
N SER A 62 5.50 -13.82 11.15
CA SER A 62 5.06 -14.84 10.21
C SER A 62 6.15 -15.15 9.20
N SER A 63 6.72 -16.35 9.28
CA SER A 63 7.41 -17.00 8.14
C SER A 63 6.39 -17.62 7.17
N SER A 64 5.30 -16.90 6.88
CA SER A 64 4.22 -17.38 6.02
C SER A 64 3.97 -16.43 4.87
N LEU A 65 3.74 -17.00 3.70
CA LEU A 65 3.12 -16.34 2.57
C LEU A 65 1.60 -16.49 2.73
N TYR A 66 0.91 -15.39 2.95
CA TYR A 66 -0.54 -15.38 2.96
C TYR A 66 -1.08 -15.15 1.56
N SER A 67 -2.23 -15.73 1.26
CA SER A 67 -2.99 -15.41 0.05
C SER A 67 -4.47 -15.23 0.33
N LEU A 68 -5.09 -14.32 -0.41
CA LEU A 68 -6.50 -13.96 -0.33
C LEU A 68 -7.11 -13.93 -1.74
N HIS A 69 -8.12 -14.76 -1.97
CA HIS A 69 -8.83 -14.82 -3.24
C HIS A 69 -9.84 -13.68 -3.37
N MET A 70 -9.67 -12.82 -4.36
CA MET A 70 -10.38 -11.54 -4.52
C MET A 70 -11.53 -11.60 -5.53
N THR A 71 -12.19 -12.74 -5.75
CA THR A 71 -13.26 -12.87 -6.76
C THR A 71 -14.68 -12.73 -6.21
N ALA A 72 -14.83 -12.43 -4.92
CA ALA A 72 -16.12 -12.28 -4.26
C ALA A 72 -16.11 -11.05 -3.37
N ASP A 73 -17.30 -10.68 -2.87
CA ASP A 73 -17.45 -9.60 -1.90
C ASP A 73 -16.63 -9.92 -0.63
N LEU A 74 -15.68 -9.05 -0.30
CA LEU A 74 -14.80 -9.21 0.87
C LEU A 74 -14.99 -8.05 1.83
N PRO A 75 -15.15 -8.27 3.13
CA PRO A 75 -15.23 -7.17 4.08
C PRO A 75 -13.82 -6.60 4.35
N VAL A 76 -13.66 -5.29 4.19
CA VAL A 76 -12.35 -4.59 4.19
C VAL A 76 -12.32 -3.36 5.14
N GLU A 77 -13.20 -3.33 6.14
CA GLU A 77 -13.13 -2.40 7.28
C GLU A 77 -13.39 -3.15 8.59
N ARG A 78 -12.63 -4.22 8.79
CA ARG A 78 -12.67 -5.09 9.97
C ARG A 78 -11.38 -5.90 10.06
N TYR A 79 -11.25 -6.72 11.10
CA TYR A 79 -10.22 -7.75 11.11
C TYR A 79 -10.42 -8.72 9.94
N MET A 80 -9.31 -9.10 9.34
CA MET A 80 -9.25 -10.02 8.21
C MET A 80 -9.49 -11.44 8.74
N PRO A 81 -10.61 -12.09 8.37
CA PRO A 81 -10.95 -13.40 8.89
C PRO A 81 -9.91 -14.45 8.48
N ASN A 82 -9.42 -15.22 9.44
CA ASN A 82 -8.44 -16.28 9.15
C ASN A 82 -9.00 -17.34 8.17
N SER A 83 -10.32 -17.54 8.17
CA SER A 83 -10.98 -18.47 7.26
C SER A 83 -10.95 -18.07 5.79
N LEU A 84 -10.61 -16.80 5.49
CA LEU A 84 -10.45 -16.31 4.11
C LEU A 84 -8.99 -16.38 3.64
N LEU A 85 -8.05 -16.64 4.54
CA LEU A 85 -6.63 -16.66 4.24
C LEU A 85 -6.13 -18.08 4.03
N ALA A 86 -5.42 -18.28 2.92
CA ALA A 86 -4.49 -19.40 2.84
C ALA A 86 -3.19 -18.99 3.54
N ASN A 87 -2.70 -19.83 4.44
CA ASN A 87 -1.38 -19.70 5.04
C ASN A 87 -0.45 -20.73 4.41
N LEU A 88 0.52 -20.26 3.62
CA LEU A 88 1.52 -21.07 2.95
C LEU A 88 2.84 -20.90 3.71
N SER A 89 3.20 -21.90 4.52
CA SER A 89 4.44 -21.85 5.30
C SER A 89 5.66 -21.73 4.38
N ILE A 90 6.51 -20.73 4.64
CA ILE A 90 7.77 -20.55 3.94
C ILE A 90 8.80 -21.50 4.58
N PRO A 91 9.51 -22.31 3.79
CA PRO A 91 10.59 -23.16 4.30
C PRO A 91 11.62 -22.32 5.08
N ALA A 92 12.18 -22.87 6.16
CA ALA A 92 13.11 -22.13 7.03
C ALA A 92 14.34 -21.57 6.28
N ASN A 93 14.80 -22.25 5.24
CA ASN A 93 15.91 -21.82 4.37
C ASN A 93 15.49 -20.83 3.26
N ALA A 94 14.19 -20.57 3.13
CA ALA A 94 13.58 -19.65 2.18
C ALA A 94 13.00 -18.40 2.89
N SER A 95 13.21 -18.25 4.22
CA SER A 95 12.68 -17.13 4.99
C SER A 95 13.15 -15.81 4.40
N TRP A 96 12.21 -14.88 4.21
CA TRP A 96 12.49 -13.53 3.70
C TRP A 96 12.90 -12.55 4.80
N SER A 97 12.89 -13.01 6.05
CA SER A 97 13.41 -12.32 7.24
C SER A 97 14.50 -13.16 7.91
N GLU A 98 15.65 -12.54 8.17
CA GLU A 98 16.69 -13.10 9.04
C GLU A 98 16.71 -12.34 10.38
N GLY A 99 16.79 -13.06 11.49
CA GLY A 99 17.01 -12.47 12.82
C GLY A 99 15.84 -11.69 13.42
N THR A 100 16.15 -10.73 14.30
CA THR A 100 15.20 -9.97 15.13
C THR A 100 14.69 -8.68 14.47
N GLN A 101 15.18 -8.32 13.28
CA GLN A 101 14.71 -7.15 12.53
C GLN A 101 13.71 -7.58 11.45
N VAL A 102 12.48 -7.80 11.89
CA VAL A 102 11.39 -8.43 11.11
C VAL A 102 10.55 -7.41 10.32
N TYR A 103 10.93 -6.13 10.35
CA TYR A 103 10.06 -5.03 9.94
C TYR A 103 10.07 -4.70 8.45
N SER A 104 11.03 -5.22 7.68
CA SER A 104 11.23 -4.67 6.34
C SER A 104 11.76 -5.71 5.34
N PRO A 105 10.87 -6.47 4.68
CA PRO A 105 11.24 -7.44 3.66
C PRO A 105 11.73 -6.74 2.38
N GLY A 106 12.62 -7.41 1.64
CA GLY A 106 13.04 -6.97 0.31
C GLY A 106 11.88 -6.96 -0.69
N PRO A 107 12.12 -6.52 -1.95
CA PRO A 107 11.12 -6.55 -3.01
C PRO A 107 10.45 -7.92 -3.17
N LEU A 108 9.18 -7.92 -3.59
CA LEU A 108 8.48 -9.14 -3.98
C LEU A 108 8.29 -9.15 -5.49
N TRP A 109 8.97 -10.07 -6.17
CA TRP A 109 8.87 -10.24 -7.61
C TRP A 109 7.86 -11.31 -7.97
N TYR A 110 7.06 -11.07 -9.00
CA TYR A 110 6.14 -12.07 -9.51
C TYR A 110 6.04 -12.06 -11.03
N THR A 111 5.92 -13.27 -11.58
CA THR A 111 5.57 -13.55 -12.98
C THR A 111 4.13 -14.05 -13.04
N ASN A 112 3.70 -14.58 -14.19
CA ASN A 112 2.34 -15.10 -14.37
C ASN A 112 2.00 -16.33 -13.51
N ASP A 113 3.00 -17.04 -12.98
CA ASP A 113 2.78 -18.28 -12.23
C ASP A 113 3.70 -18.48 -11.02
N THR A 114 4.67 -17.59 -10.79
CA THR A 114 5.72 -17.78 -9.79
C THR A 114 5.98 -16.49 -9.02
N LEU A 115 6.08 -16.59 -7.70
CA LEU A 115 6.58 -15.53 -6.82
C LEU A 115 8.05 -15.77 -6.52
N TYR A 116 8.85 -14.72 -6.42
CA TYR A 116 10.25 -14.74 -6.02
C TYR A 116 10.44 -13.72 -4.89
N GLY A 117 10.94 -14.19 -3.74
CA GLY A 117 11.20 -13.33 -2.60
C GLY A 117 12.65 -12.88 -2.54
N PHE A 118 12.87 -11.59 -2.29
CA PHE A 118 14.19 -11.05 -2.02
C PHE A 118 14.44 -11.05 -0.50
N ALA A 119 15.55 -11.62 -0.05
CA ALA A 119 15.94 -11.58 1.35
C ALA A 119 16.43 -10.17 1.75
N ALA A 120 16.00 -9.69 2.91
CA ALA A 120 16.31 -8.36 3.42
C ALA A 120 17.67 -8.26 4.15
N LEU A 121 18.43 -9.35 4.33
CA LEU A 121 19.73 -9.34 5.00
C LEU A 121 20.71 -10.33 4.34
N GLY A 122 21.95 -9.86 4.09
CA GLY A 122 23.06 -10.68 3.59
C GLY A 122 23.17 -10.75 2.05
N ALA A 123 24.39 -11.00 1.54
CA ALA A 123 24.63 -11.21 0.12
C ALA A 123 23.68 -12.30 -0.39
N ILE A 124 22.90 -12.03 -1.44
CA ILE A 124 22.12 -13.10 -2.07
C ILE A 124 23.14 -14.06 -2.69
N PRO A 125 23.32 -15.30 -2.20
CA PRO A 125 23.95 -16.30 -3.05
C PRO A 125 23.04 -16.42 -4.26
N ASN A 126 23.54 -16.32 -5.51
CA ASN A 126 22.89 -16.35 -6.84
C ASN A 126 21.58 -17.17 -7.00
N THR A 127 20.61 -17.01 -6.10
CA THR A 127 19.48 -17.88 -5.82
C THR A 127 18.39 -17.08 -5.13
N LEU A 128 17.15 -17.21 -5.59
CA LEU A 128 15.97 -16.64 -4.95
C LEU A 128 15.03 -17.77 -4.52
N PRO A 129 14.47 -17.73 -3.30
CA PRO A 129 13.33 -18.57 -2.98
C PRO A 129 12.17 -18.23 -3.92
N SER A 130 11.61 -19.25 -4.54
CA SER A 130 10.49 -19.12 -5.46
C SER A 130 9.32 -20.02 -5.06
N TYR A 131 8.11 -19.53 -5.27
CA TYR A 131 6.87 -20.26 -5.04
C TYR A 131 6.09 -20.34 -6.34
N ASN A 132 5.97 -21.55 -6.90
CA ASN A 132 5.10 -21.76 -8.07
C ASN A 132 3.66 -21.89 -7.59
N ILE A 133 2.82 -20.95 -8.02
CA ILE A 133 1.44 -20.80 -7.57
C ILE A 133 0.57 -21.94 -8.08
N THR A 134 0.82 -22.40 -9.31
CA THR A 134 0.03 -23.47 -9.93
C THR A 134 0.33 -24.83 -9.31
N ALA A 135 1.62 -25.12 -9.06
CA ALA A 135 2.06 -26.37 -8.47
C ALA A 135 1.94 -26.39 -6.94
N GLY A 136 1.88 -25.22 -6.29
CA GLY A 136 1.88 -25.09 -4.84
C GLY A 136 3.21 -25.52 -4.20
N THR A 137 4.34 -25.29 -4.88
CA THR A 137 5.65 -25.81 -4.46
C THR A 137 6.70 -24.71 -4.36
N TRP A 138 7.50 -24.78 -3.29
CA TRP A 138 8.69 -23.96 -3.09
C TRP A 138 9.91 -24.55 -3.80
N GLN A 139 10.73 -23.69 -4.40
CA GLN A 139 12.01 -24.00 -5.01
C GLN A 139 13.02 -22.87 -4.77
N PHE A 140 14.27 -23.06 -5.20
CA PHE A 140 15.28 -22.00 -5.25
C PHE A 140 15.70 -21.83 -6.71
N ALA A 141 15.44 -20.65 -7.27
CA ALA A 141 15.76 -20.33 -8.64
C ALA A 141 17.14 -19.67 -8.71
N GLN A 142 18.06 -20.21 -9.51
CA GLN A 142 19.39 -19.61 -9.71
C GLN A 142 19.26 -18.34 -10.55
N VAL A 143 19.94 -17.27 -10.16
CA VAL A 143 19.97 -15.99 -10.89
C VAL A 143 21.40 -15.71 -11.33
N THR A 144 21.59 -15.50 -12.63
CA THR A 144 22.88 -15.15 -13.23
C THR A 144 23.06 -13.63 -13.28
N GLY A 145 24.31 -13.14 -13.20
CA GLY A 145 24.58 -11.68 -13.23
C GLY A 145 25.70 -11.25 -12.28
N GLY A 146 26.11 -12.12 -11.36
CA GLY A 146 27.12 -11.85 -10.33
C GLY A 146 26.48 -11.57 -8.96
N ASP A 147 27.32 -11.25 -7.97
CA ASP A 147 26.87 -11.05 -6.59
C ASP A 147 26.15 -9.69 -6.47
N LEU A 148 24.83 -9.73 -6.24
CA LEU A 148 24.03 -8.56 -5.88
C LEU A 148 23.59 -8.69 -4.42
N SER A 149 23.96 -7.70 -3.61
CA SER A 149 23.41 -7.54 -2.27
C SER A 149 22.32 -6.49 -2.34
N PHE A 150 21.21 -6.69 -1.63
CA PHE A 150 20.25 -5.63 -1.33
C PHE A 150 20.48 -5.03 0.05
N GLY A 151 21.54 -5.45 0.78
CA GLY A 151 21.86 -4.92 2.10
C GLY A 151 20.64 -4.84 3.02
N ASN A 152 20.55 -3.78 3.81
CA ASN A 152 19.34 -3.37 4.52
C ASN A 152 18.52 -2.35 3.69
N ASN A 153 18.55 -2.44 2.35
CA ASN A 153 17.88 -1.49 1.45
C ASN A 153 16.40 -1.82 1.31
N THR A 154 15.72 -1.79 2.44
CA THR A 154 14.32 -2.19 2.56
C THR A 154 13.36 -1.12 2.06
N ASP A 155 13.91 0.04 1.72
CA ASP A 155 13.21 1.27 1.37
C ASP A 155 13.30 1.53 -0.14
N ALA A 156 13.86 0.57 -0.87
CA ALA A 156 13.97 0.58 -2.31
C ALA A 156 12.58 0.63 -2.96
N GLN A 157 12.48 1.46 -3.99
CA GLN A 157 11.33 1.43 -4.88
C GLN A 157 11.43 0.19 -5.76
N SER A 158 10.34 -0.55 -5.92
CA SER A 158 10.33 -1.72 -6.79
C SER A 158 8.99 -1.92 -7.47
N ILE A 159 9.01 -2.50 -8.67
CA ILE A 159 7.79 -2.83 -9.41
C ILE A 159 8.00 -4.07 -10.27
N SER A 160 7.10 -5.04 -10.13
CA SER A 160 7.02 -6.20 -11.01
C SER A 160 6.24 -5.87 -12.27
N VAL A 161 6.71 -6.39 -13.41
CA VAL A 161 6.09 -6.27 -14.72
C VAL A 161 5.86 -7.70 -15.25
N PRO A 162 4.86 -8.42 -14.70
CA PRO A 162 4.71 -9.87 -14.86
C PRO A 162 4.52 -10.31 -16.32
N GLN A 163 3.92 -9.48 -17.16
CA GLN A 163 3.72 -9.75 -18.59
C GLN A 163 5.03 -9.88 -19.38
N PHE A 164 6.12 -9.30 -18.88
CA PHE A 164 7.47 -9.44 -19.45
C PHE A 164 8.38 -10.29 -18.55
N GLY A 165 7.88 -10.78 -17.42
CA GLY A 165 8.67 -11.49 -16.43
C GLY A 165 9.79 -10.63 -15.84
N LEU A 166 9.58 -9.32 -15.68
CA LEU A 166 10.60 -8.40 -15.18
C LEU A 166 10.27 -7.93 -13.76
N ILE A 167 11.29 -7.58 -12.98
CA ILE A 167 11.16 -6.65 -11.86
C ILE A 167 12.25 -5.59 -11.98
N PHE A 168 11.88 -4.36 -11.66
CA PHE A 168 12.81 -3.25 -11.54
C PHE A 168 12.91 -2.84 -10.08
N VAL A 169 14.13 -2.57 -9.62
CA VAL A 169 14.42 -2.11 -8.26
C VAL A 169 15.34 -0.91 -8.34
N MET A 170 14.96 0.18 -7.70
CA MET A 170 15.72 1.43 -7.62
C MET A 170 15.91 1.82 -6.16
N GLY A 171 17.09 2.36 -5.87
CA GLY A 171 17.55 2.67 -4.52
C GLY A 171 19.00 2.22 -4.40
N ARG A 172 19.53 2.11 -3.18
CA ARG A 172 20.92 1.69 -2.92
C ARG A 172 21.04 0.18 -2.68
N PRO A 173 21.23 -0.69 -3.69
CA PRO A 173 21.39 -2.12 -3.44
C PRO A 173 22.52 -2.41 -2.42
N SER A 174 23.58 -1.62 -2.38
CA SER A 174 24.56 -1.62 -1.28
C SER A 174 24.93 -0.23 -0.79
N VAL A 175 25.43 -0.15 0.45
CA VAL A 175 26.00 1.07 1.06
C VAL A 175 27.04 1.77 0.16
N SER A 176 27.74 0.99 -0.68
CA SER A 176 28.82 1.44 -1.55
C SER A 176 28.45 1.58 -3.02
N SER A 177 27.17 1.37 -3.39
CA SER A 177 26.72 1.39 -4.79
C SER A 177 26.29 2.79 -5.25
N ALA A 178 26.63 3.12 -6.50
CA ALA A 178 26.11 4.30 -7.17
C ALA A 178 24.60 4.15 -7.48
N SER A 179 23.92 5.27 -7.67
CA SER A 179 22.52 5.33 -8.12
C SER A 179 22.31 4.43 -9.33
N SER A 180 21.39 3.46 -9.20
CA SER A 180 21.20 2.45 -10.24
C SER A 180 19.78 1.90 -10.27
N LEU A 181 19.37 1.46 -11.46
CA LEU A 181 18.14 0.70 -11.67
C LEU A 181 18.57 -0.75 -11.92
N SER A 182 18.26 -1.63 -10.98
CA SER A 182 18.47 -3.06 -11.15
C SER A 182 17.28 -3.65 -11.90
N ARG A 183 17.54 -4.43 -12.96
CA ARG A 183 16.54 -5.17 -13.71
C ARG A 183 16.80 -6.66 -13.54
N PHE A 184 15.79 -7.40 -13.13
CA PHE A 184 15.79 -8.86 -13.13
C PHE A 184 14.85 -9.37 -14.21
N ASP A 185 15.20 -10.49 -14.81
CA ASP A 185 14.56 -11.05 -15.97
C ASP A 185 14.31 -12.55 -15.78
N ALA A 186 13.03 -12.94 -15.84
CA ALA A 186 12.52 -14.31 -15.87
C ALA A 186 11.68 -14.55 -17.14
N SER A 187 11.98 -13.85 -18.25
CA SER A 187 11.41 -14.18 -19.56
C SER A 187 11.75 -15.62 -19.98
N ASP A 188 12.88 -16.15 -19.50
CA ASP A 188 13.19 -17.58 -19.44
C ASP A 188 13.26 -18.03 -17.95
N PRO A 189 12.20 -18.66 -17.41
CA PRO A 189 12.17 -19.12 -16.02
C PRO A 189 13.23 -20.17 -15.67
N ALA A 190 13.87 -20.80 -16.65
CA ALA A 190 14.98 -21.72 -16.41
C ALA A 190 16.33 -21.00 -16.25
N ASN A 191 16.44 -19.75 -16.73
CA ASN A 191 17.67 -18.98 -16.79
C ASN A 191 17.41 -17.54 -16.33
N LEU A 192 17.12 -17.36 -15.04
CA LEU A 192 16.96 -16.02 -14.49
C LEU A 192 18.27 -15.26 -14.60
N SER A 193 18.16 -13.97 -14.88
CA SER A 193 19.31 -13.08 -14.91
C SER A 193 18.99 -11.73 -14.29
N TRP A 194 20.03 -11.00 -13.92
CA TRP A 194 19.91 -9.62 -13.50
C TRP A 194 21.01 -8.78 -14.14
N THR A 195 20.68 -7.52 -14.40
CA THR A 195 21.60 -6.52 -14.94
C THR A 195 21.37 -5.18 -14.28
N ILE A 196 22.41 -4.36 -14.21
CA ILE A 196 22.24 -2.94 -13.87
C ILE A 196 21.93 -2.19 -15.16
N GLU A 197 20.79 -1.51 -15.19
CA GLU A 197 20.43 -0.55 -16.22
C GLU A 197 21.24 0.73 -16.00
N THR A 198 22.54 0.67 -16.28
CA THR A 198 23.40 1.85 -16.32
C THR A 198 23.11 2.61 -17.60
N LEU A 199 22.73 3.90 -17.48
CA LEU A 199 22.55 4.89 -18.56
C LEU A 199 22.69 4.27 -19.95
N GLY A 200 21.59 3.79 -20.53
CA GLY A 200 21.57 3.44 -21.93
C GLY A 200 22.05 4.64 -22.75
N ASN A 201 22.54 4.39 -23.96
CA ASN A 201 23.02 5.39 -24.92
C ASN A 201 22.02 6.54 -25.24
N GLY A 202 20.85 6.61 -24.60
CA GLY A 202 19.82 7.64 -24.75
C GLY A 202 19.57 8.55 -23.54
N SER A 203 20.15 8.29 -22.35
CA SER A 203 20.01 9.19 -21.18
C SER A 203 20.93 10.42 -21.32
N HIS A 204 20.72 11.24 -22.35
CA HIS A 204 21.49 12.45 -22.59
C HIS A 204 21.16 13.51 -21.52
N GLY A 205 21.82 13.44 -20.36
CA GLY A 205 21.84 14.51 -19.36
C GLY A 205 20.99 14.31 -18.10
N ILE A 206 20.41 13.13 -17.88
CA ILE A 206 19.71 12.78 -16.62
C ILE A 206 20.34 11.51 -16.04
N GLU A 207 20.85 11.61 -14.81
CA GLU A 207 21.33 10.46 -14.02
C GLU A 207 20.15 9.60 -13.56
N VAL A 208 20.38 8.31 -13.35
CA VAL A 208 19.37 7.44 -12.74
C VAL A 208 19.02 8.01 -11.36
N PRO A 209 17.75 8.32 -11.07
CA PRO A 209 17.38 8.86 -9.78
C PRO A 209 17.65 7.83 -8.67
N ASN A 210 18.06 8.31 -7.50
CA ASN A 210 18.23 7.48 -6.31
C ASN A 210 17.18 7.89 -5.30
N LEU A 211 15.99 7.30 -5.41
CA LEU A 211 14.87 7.57 -4.53
C LEU A 211 14.59 6.37 -3.63
N ALA A 212 14.39 6.64 -2.33
CA ALA A 212 13.97 5.68 -1.31
C ALA A 212 12.63 6.15 -0.70
N TYR A 213 11.85 5.27 -0.07
CA TYR A 213 10.57 5.61 0.58
C TYR A 213 9.52 6.32 -0.31
N GLY A 214 9.68 6.21 -1.63
CA GLY A 214 8.76 6.77 -2.62
C GLY A 214 8.04 5.67 -3.38
N THR A 215 7.71 5.92 -4.65
CA THR A 215 7.02 4.93 -5.46
C THR A 215 7.57 4.80 -6.87
N MET A 216 7.47 3.58 -7.41
CA MET A 216 7.71 3.27 -8.82
C MET A 216 6.52 2.48 -9.36
N VAL A 217 5.94 2.96 -10.47
CA VAL A 217 4.72 2.40 -11.05
C VAL A 217 4.92 2.11 -12.53
N TYR A 218 4.43 0.96 -12.99
CA TYR A 218 4.41 0.60 -14.41
C TYR A 218 3.19 1.21 -15.11
N LEU A 219 3.40 1.83 -16.27
CA LEU A 219 2.33 2.24 -17.19
C LEU A 219 2.54 1.60 -18.56
N PRO A 220 1.47 1.09 -19.22
CA PRO A 220 1.57 0.51 -20.56
C PRO A 220 1.63 1.58 -21.67
N ALA A 221 2.49 2.59 -21.51
CA ALA A 221 2.86 3.56 -22.55
C ALA A 221 4.18 3.17 -23.22
N GLY A 222 4.40 3.52 -24.48
CA GLY A 222 5.57 3.01 -25.23
C GLY A 222 5.43 1.56 -25.69
N GLU A 223 6.49 0.99 -26.26
CA GLU A 223 6.48 -0.36 -26.85
C GLU A 223 6.46 -1.47 -25.79
N GLN A 224 7.23 -1.31 -24.70
CA GLN A 224 7.32 -2.27 -23.60
C GLN A 224 6.78 -1.72 -22.27
N GLY A 225 6.27 -0.49 -22.26
CA GLY A 225 5.86 0.19 -21.04
C GLY A 225 6.91 1.16 -20.55
N VAL A 226 6.47 2.05 -19.66
CA VAL A 226 7.34 2.99 -18.94
C VAL A 226 7.23 2.75 -17.44
N LEU A 227 8.30 3.03 -16.72
CA LEU A 227 8.31 3.14 -15.26
C LEU A 227 8.22 4.61 -14.89
N VAL A 228 7.33 4.95 -13.95
CA VAL A 228 7.17 6.29 -13.41
C VAL A 228 7.58 6.25 -11.94
N SER A 229 8.59 7.05 -11.57
CA SER A 229 9.14 7.11 -10.21
C SER A 229 9.16 8.55 -9.68
N PHE A 230 8.74 8.73 -8.43
CA PHE A 230 8.75 10.01 -7.74
C PHE A 230 8.56 9.84 -6.22
N GLY A 231 8.79 10.94 -5.49
CA GLY A 231 8.59 11.05 -4.06
C GLY A 231 9.55 10.23 -3.22
N GLY A 232 9.38 10.32 -1.91
CA GLY A 232 10.32 9.74 -0.95
C GLY A 232 11.54 10.62 -0.72
N GLU A 233 12.63 10.02 -0.28
CA GLU A 233 13.92 10.67 -0.02
C GLU A 233 14.83 10.62 -1.24
N ASN A 234 15.65 11.65 -1.42
CA ASN A 234 16.71 11.70 -2.42
C ASN A 234 18.03 11.23 -1.82
N ASP A 235 18.26 9.93 -1.96
CA ASP A 235 19.46 9.25 -1.52
C ASP A 235 20.71 9.67 -2.29
N THR A 236 20.60 10.35 -3.44
CA THR A 236 21.77 10.84 -4.19
C THR A 236 22.64 11.78 -3.34
N ALA A 237 22.02 12.49 -2.39
CA ALA A 237 22.70 13.44 -1.51
C ALA A 237 23.46 12.80 -0.34
N LEU A 238 23.25 11.50 -0.06
CA LEU A 238 23.71 10.86 1.17
C LEU A 238 25.03 10.08 0.93
N THR A 239 26.20 10.57 1.31
CA THR A 239 27.41 9.70 1.27
C THR A 239 27.35 8.61 2.36
N GLU A 240 28.15 7.54 2.29
CA GLU A 240 28.26 6.53 3.38
C GLU A 240 28.56 7.16 4.76
N SER A 241 29.07 8.40 4.79
CA SER A 241 29.40 9.16 5.99
C SER A 241 28.40 10.27 6.32
N TYR A 242 27.29 10.39 5.59
CA TYR A 242 26.30 11.43 5.84
C TYR A 242 25.42 11.07 7.04
N THR A 243 25.53 11.86 8.11
CA THR A 243 24.70 11.75 9.33
C THR A 243 23.77 12.96 9.49
N GLY A 244 23.52 13.70 8.40
CA GLY A 244 22.60 14.83 8.39
C GLY A 244 21.14 14.39 8.27
N PRO A 245 20.18 15.33 8.31
CA PRO A 245 18.77 15.02 8.14
C PRO A 245 18.48 14.48 6.73
N SER A 246 17.48 13.60 6.61
CA SER A 246 16.98 13.10 5.33
C SER A 246 16.69 14.25 4.36
N VAL A 247 17.00 14.03 3.08
CA VAL A 247 16.75 15.02 2.02
C VAL A 247 15.51 14.59 1.25
N PRO A 248 14.36 15.26 1.38
CA PRO A 248 13.15 14.85 0.68
C PRO A 248 13.29 15.15 -0.82
N SER A 249 12.66 14.31 -1.65
CA SER A 249 12.63 14.52 -3.09
C SER A 249 11.48 15.46 -3.50
N ASP A 250 11.71 16.28 -4.53
CA ASP A 250 10.69 17.20 -5.04
C ASP A 250 9.57 16.43 -5.76
N ASN A 251 8.38 16.33 -5.14
CA ASN A 251 7.18 15.69 -5.70
C ASN A 251 6.66 16.34 -7.01
N SER A 252 7.20 17.50 -7.41
CA SER A 252 6.94 18.09 -8.73
C SER A 252 7.81 17.52 -9.84
N VAL A 253 8.85 16.75 -9.52
CA VAL A 253 9.75 16.12 -10.50
C VAL A 253 9.37 14.65 -10.64
N ILE A 254 8.89 14.28 -11.82
CA ILE A 254 8.46 12.92 -12.14
C ILE A 254 9.51 12.29 -13.05
N TYR A 255 10.14 11.21 -12.60
CA TYR A 255 11.11 10.46 -13.40
C TYR A 255 10.41 9.40 -14.23
N ILE A 256 10.76 9.30 -15.51
CA ILE A 256 10.17 8.35 -16.45
C ILE A 256 11.29 7.55 -17.09
N TYR A 257 11.19 6.23 -17.04
CA TYR A 257 12.07 5.31 -17.74
C TYR A 257 11.30 4.55 -18.80
N ASP A 258 11.70 4.66 -20.06
CA ASP A 258 11.17 3.79 -21.11
C ASP A 258 11.96 2.47 -21.15
N ILE A 259 11.23 1.36 -21.02
CA ILE A 259 11.82 0.02 -20.94
C ILE A 259 12.48 -0.37 -22.28
N ALA A 260 11.89 0.03 -23.40
CA ALA A 260 12.36 -0.37 -24.74
C ALA A 260 13.63 0.37 -25.16
N SER A 261 13.67 1.69 -24.94
CA SER A 261 14.81 2.52 -25.32
C SER A 261 15.87 2.65 -24.22
N HIS A 262 15.64 2.07 -23.02
CA HIS A 262 16.52 2.17 -21.87
C HIS A 262 16.89 3.62 -21.52
N THR A 263 15.90 4.53 -21.58
CA THR A 263 16.12 5.98 -21.48
C THR A 263 15.34 6.60 -20.34
N TRP A 264 15.98 7.51 -19.61
CA TRP A 264 15.39 8.29 -18.53
C TRP A 264 15.04 9.72 -18.94
N TRP A 265 13.92 10.23 -18.43
CA TRP A 265 13.54 11.63 -18.45
C TRP A 265 13.11 12.10 -17.06
N ALA A 266 13.22 13.41 -16.81
CA ALA A 266 12.62 14.08 -15.67
C ALA A 266 11.60 15.12 -16.18
N GLN A 267 10.32 14.88 -15.95
CA GLN A 267 9.23 15.77 -16.37
C GLN A 267 8.69 16.53 -15.16
N LYS A 268 8.61 17.85 -15.28
CA LYS A 268 8.00 18.69 -14.26
C LYS A 268 6.48 18.58 -14.30
N ALA A 269 5.87 18.33 -13.15
CA ALA A 269 4.45 18.31 -12.91
C ALA A 269 3.95 19.66 -12.39
N SER A 270 2.64 19.86 -12.47
CA SER A 270 1.91 21.06 -12.03
C SER A 270 0.66 20.67 -11.24
N GLY A 271 -0.12 21.65 -10.77
CA GLY A 271 -1.35 21.40 -10.00
C GLY A 271 -1.11 21.31 -8.50
N ASP A 272 -1.92 20.51 -7.81
CA ASP A 272 -1.90 20.36 -6.35
C ASP A 272 -0.81 19.38 -5.92
N ILE A 273 0.45 19.77 -6.07
CA ILE A 273 1.61 18.92 -5.75
C ILE A 273 1.57 18.52 -4.26
N PRO A 274 1.73 17.22 -3.93
CA PRO A 274 1.82 16.76 -2.55
C PRO A 274 2.97 17.44 -1.78
N PRO A 275 2.84 17.68 -0.46
CA PRO A 275 3.93 18.23 0.34
C PRO A 275 5.21 17.40 0.20
N ILE A 276 6.37 18.05 0.15
CA ILE A 276 7.65 17.42 -0.17
C ILE A 276 8.07 16.36 0.87
N TRP A 277 7.63 16.54 2.12
CA TRP A 277 7.99 15.69 3.25
C TRP A 277 7.08 14.47 3.43
N VAL A 278 6.08 14.30 2.56
CA VAL A 278 5.25 13.08 2.56
C VAL A 278 6.02 11.97 1.84
N ILE A 279 6.49 11.00 2.63
CA ILE A 279 7.19 9.78 2.18
C ILE A 279 6.42 8.54 2.67
N ASP A 280 6.89 7.33 2.39
CA ASP A 280 6.29 6.08 2.90
C ASP A 280 4.81 5.87 2.54
N PHE A 281 4.36 6.52 1.48
CA PHE A 281 3.03 6.32 0.91
C PHE A 281 3.03 5.09 0.00
N CYS A 282 1.86 4.48 -0.18
CA CYS A 282 1.68 3.50 -1.25
C CYS A 282 1.06 4.17 -2.49
N SER A 283 1.11 3.48 -3.62
CA SER A 283 0.50 3.98 -4.86
C SER A 283 -0.14 2.89 -5.71
N GLY A 284 -0.89 3.32 -6.72
CA GLY A 284 -1.45 2.47 -7.75
C GLY A 284 -1.91 3.27 -8.96
N ALA A 285 -1.91 2.65 -10.15
CA ALA A 285 -2.35 3.31 -11.39
C ALA A 285 -3.65 2.74 -11.94
N ALA A 286 -4.52 3.63 -12.44
CA ALA A 286 -5.66 3.33 -13.28
C ALA A 286 -5.47 3.91 -14.69
N ILE A 287 -6.12 3.29 -15.68
CA ILE A 287 -6.12 3.77 -17.07
C ILE A 287 -7.53 4.26 -17.38
N SER A 288 -7.65 5.46 -17.95
CA SER A 288 -8.95 5.99 -18.37
C SER A 288 -9.65 5.05 -19.35
N PRO A 289 -10.99 4.98 -19.38
CA PRO A 289 -11.71 4.03 -20.24
C PRO A 289 -11.43 4.19 -21.75
N ASP A 290 -11.06 5.39 -22.20
CA ASP A 290 -10.63 5.67 -23.58
C ASP A 290 -9.14 5.34 -23.85
N GLY A 291 -8.40 4.90 -22.82
CA GLY A 291 -6.97 4.61 -22.88
C GLY A 291 -6.07 5.83 -23.03
N GLY A 292 -6.62 7.04 -22.99
CA GLY A 292 -5.91 8.29 -23.29
C GLY A 292 -5.07 8.83 -22.14
N ALA A 293 -5.43 8.52 -20.90
CA ALA A 293 -4.77 9.01 -19.70
C ALA A 293 -4.52 7.90 -18.67
N PHE A 294 -3.50 8.12 -17.86
CA PHE A 294 -3.18 7.32 -16.68
C PHE A 294 -3.36 8.17 -15.43
N HIS A 295 -3.83 7.56 -14.36
CA HIS A 295 -4.05 8.21 -13.08
C HIS A 295 -3.33 7.42 -11.99
N ILE A 296 -2.20 7.94 -11.52
CA ILE A 296 -1.42 7.34 -10.44
C ILE A 296 -1.89 7.95 -9.14
N THR A 297 -2.58 7.17 -8.31
CA THR A 297 -3.06 7.60 -6.99
C THR A 297 -2.04 7.20 -5.92
N ILE A 298 -1.70 8.12 -5.03
CA ILE A 298 -0.95 7.85 -3.80
C ILE A 298 -1.88 7.94 -2.59
N TYR A 299 -1.60 7.14 -1.57
CA TYR A 299 -2.34 7.14 -0.31
C TYR A 299 -1.41 6.99 0.89
N GLY A 300 -1.68 7.82 1.91
CA GLY A 300 -1.01 7.76 3.20
C GLY A 300 0.38 8.37 3.18
N GLY A 301 1.21 7.95 4.14
CA GLY A 301 2.60 8.33 4.27
C GLY A 301 2.96 8.93 5.62
N SER A 302 4.25 9.05 5.90
CA SER A 302 4.78 9.87 7.00
C SER A 302 5.10 11.27 6.48
N ASN A 303 4.76 12.29 7.25
CA ASN A 303 5.21 13.65 7.05
C ASN A 303 6.36 13.93 8.02
N GLU A 304 7.60 13.84 7.53
CA GLU A 304 8.81 13.99 8.35
C GLU A 304 9.05 15.42 8.86
N GLU A 305 8.38 16.44 8.31
CA GLU A 305 8.46 17.82 8.81
C GLU A 305 7.77 17.96 10.17
N ASP A 306 6.58 17.36 10.31
CA ASP A 306 5.75 17.46 11.50
C ASP A 306 5.83 16.20 12.40
N ALA A 307 6.60 15.19 11.98
CA ALA A 307 6.68 13.86 12.59
C ALA A 307 5.32 13.17 12.74
N ASP A 308 4.38 13.46 11.83
CA ASP A 308 3.01 12.96 11.85
C ASP A 308 2.77 11.99 10.69
N PHE A 309 1.74 11.16 10.78
CA PHE A 309 1.29 10.35 9.66
C PHE A 309 0.12 11.03 8.96
N THR A 310 -0.05 10.75 7.67
CA THR A 310 -1.17 11.27 6.90
C THR A 310 -1.96 10.13 6.27
N GLU A 311 -3.22 10.40 5.94
CA GLU A 311 -4.06 9.54 5.09
C GLU A 311 -4.41 10.27 3.78
N ALA A 312 -3.66 11.30 3.43
CA ALA A 312 -3.90 12.11 2.25
C ALA A 312 -3.95 11.26 0.98
N VAL A 313 -4.81 11.68 0.05
CA VAL A 313 -4.99 11.03 -1.25
C VAL A 313 -4.72 12.08 -2.33
N TYR A 314 -3.72 11.82 -3.14
CA TYR A 314 -3.39 12.62 -4.31
C TYR A 314 -3.38 11.75 -5.55
N THR A 315 -3.61 12.35 -6.72
CA THR A 315 -3.54 11.63 -7.99
C THR A 315 -2.80 12.46 -9.03
N LEU A 316 -1.81 11.83 -9.66
CA LEU A 316 -1.07 12.37 -10.79
C LEU A 316 -1.71 11.87 -12.10
N SER A 317 -2.18 12.81 -12.92
CA SER A 317 -2.67 12.53 -14.27
C SER A 317 -1.55 12.64 -15.30
N ILE A 318 -1.39 11.62 -16.14
CA ILE A 318 -0.42 11.54 -17.25
C ILE A 318 -1.23 11.31 -18.53
N PRO A 319 -0.99 12.02 -19.66
CA PRO A 319 0.21 12.79 -20.00
C PRO A 319 0.19 14.29 -19.63
N SER A 320 -0.79 14.77 -18.86
CA SER A 320 -0.82 16.19 -18.46
C SER A 320 0.18 16.56 -17.37
N PHE A 321 0.75 15.56 -16.67
CA PHE A 321 1.59 15.72 -15.48
C PHE A 321 0.98 16.74 -14.50
N THR A 322 -0.29 16.50 -14.15
CA THR A 322 -1.07 17.36 -13.26
C THR A 322 -1.42 16.59 -12.01
N TRP A 323 -0.98 17.08 -10.86
CA TRP A 323 -1.40 16.62 -9.55
C TRP A 323 -2.78 17.18 -9.20
N ILE A 324 -3.62 16.32 -8.64
CA ILE A 324 -4.97 16.63 -8.15
C ILE A 324 -5.06 16.12 -6.71
N ASN A 325 -5.50 16.99 -5.79
CA ASN A 325 -5.75 16.59 -4.41
C ASN A 325 -7.18 16.02 -4.26
N ALA A 326 -7.27 14.74 -3.87
CA ALA A 326 -8.54 14.04 -3.61
C ALA A 326 -8.81 13.79 -2.11
N THR A 327 -7.95 14.31 -1.23
CA THR A 327 -7.99 14.07 0.23
C THR A 327 -9.34 14.45 0.84
N SER A 328 -9.88 15.61 0.50
CA SER A 328 -11.16 16.07 1.06
C SER A 328 -12.35 15.22 0.63
N VAL A 329 -12.24 14.52 -0.51
CA VAL A 329 -13.26 13.57 -0.98
C VAL A 329 -13.11 12.25 -0.23
N SER A 330 -11.89 11.72 -0.12
CA SER A 330 -11.65 10.45 0.57
C SER A 330 -11.98 10.49 2.05
N TYR A 331 -11.67 11.60 2.73
CA TYR A 331 -11.92 11.77 4.16
C TYR A 331 -13.40 11.68 4.54
N GLN A 332 -14.33 11.95 3.61
CA GLN A 332 -15.77 11.88 3.89
C GLN A 332 -16.26 10.45 4.18
N SER A 333 -15.53 9.45 3.70
CA SER A 333 -15.86 8.02 3.88
C SER A 333 -14.84 7.27 4.73
N ASN A 334 -13.76 7.93 5.15
CA ASN A 334 -12.68 7.28 5.89
C ASN A 334 -13.09 7.02 7.35
N ALA A 335 -13.20 5.74 7.71
CA ALA A 335 -13.55 5.32 9.07
C ALA A 335 -12.49 5.72 10.12
N GLU A 336 -11.21 5.80 9.75
CA GLU A 336 -10.12 6.16 10.67
C GLU A 336 -10.17 7.65 11.04
N GLN A 337 -10.37 8.52 10.06
CA GLN A 337 -10.61 9.96 10.27
C GLN A 337 -11.85 10.26 11.13
N SER A 338 -12.84 9.36 11.10
CA SER A 338 -14.05 9.49 11.92
C SER A 338 -13.79 9.20 13.41
N VAL A 339 -12.68 8.52 13.75
CA VAL A 339 -12.25 8.30 15.13
C VAL A 339 -11.47 9.50 15.65
N ASN A 340 -10.51 9.98 14.87
CA ASN A 340 -9.72 11.16 15.19
C ASN A 340 -9.23 11.81 13.88
N ALA A 341 -9.36 13.14 13.79
CA ALA A 341 -8.94 13.91 12.62
C ALA A 341 -7.41 13.96 12.43
N THR A 342 -6.64 13.50 13.42
CA THR A 342 -5.18 13.32 13.34
C THR A 342 -4.79 11.87 13.03
N ALA A 343 -5.74 11.05 12.56
CA ALA A 343 -5.42 9.70 12.10
C ALA A 343 -4.51 9.77 10.86
N GLY A 344 -3.49 8.94 10.83
CA GLY A 344 -2.51 8.85 9.77
C GLY A 344 -2.04 7.41 9.57
N ARG A 345 -1.68 7.02 8.34
CA ARG A 345 -1.20 5.68 8.03
C ARG A 345 0.04 5.74 7.13
N ALA A 346 1.16 5.19 7.61
CA ALA A 346 2.42 5.15 6.88
C ALA A 346 2.87 3.71 6.58
N SER A 347 3.69 3.60 5.54
CA SER A 347 4.23 2.34 5.00
C SER A 347 3.20 1.24 4.68
N PRO A 348 1.99 1.53 4.15
CA PRO A 348 1.13 0.48 3.63
C PRO A 348 1.68 -0.10 2.33
N SER A 349 1.24 -1.32 1.97
CA SER A 349 1.48 -1.90 0.65
C SER A 349 0.20 -1.92 -0.16
N CYS A 350 0.25 -1.52 -1.44
CA CYS A 350 -0.95 -1.36 -2.25
C CYS A 350 -0.90 -2.07 -3.59
N GLN A 351 -2.07 -2.52 -4.05
CA GLN A 351 -2.30 -3.15 -5.36
C GLN A 351 -3.56 -2.56 -5.98
N VAL A 352 -3.57 -2.36 -7.30
CA VAL A 352 -4.80 -1.96 -8.01
C VAL A 352 -5.49 -3.19 -8.56
N TYR A 353 -6.68 -3.48 -8.03
CA TYR A 353 -7.50 -4.57 -8.51
C TYR A 353 -8.32 -4.15 -9.74
N LYS A 354 -8.10 -4.84 -10.87
CA LYS A 354 -8.79 -4.62 -12.17
C LYS A 354 -8.88 -3.16 -12.61
N GLY A 355 -7.87 -2.36 -12.26
CA GLY A 355 -7.79 -0.93 -12.58
C GLY A 355 -8.76 -0.02 -11.83
N ALA A 356 -9.59 -0.54 -10.91
CA ALA A 356 -10.75 0.19 -10.37
C ALA A 356 -10.68 0.49 -8.87
N GLN A 357 -10.01 -0.37 -8.09
CA GLN A 357 -9.93 -0.20 -6.64
C GLN A 357 -8.48 -0.32 -6.17
N LEU A 358 -8.03 0.64 -5.37
CA LEU A 358 -6.76 0.56 -4.66
C LEU A 358 -6.97 -0.26 -3.39
N VAL A 359 -6.40 -1.46 -3.37
CA VAL A 359 -6.39 -2.36 -2.24
C VAL A 359 -5.17 -2.03 -1.39
N VAL A 360 -5.40 -1.67 -0.14
CA VAL A 360 -4.39 -1.26 0.83
C VAL A 360 -4.22 -2.36 1.86
N VAL A 361 -3.00 -2.87 2.03
CA VAL A 361 -2.66 -3.90 3.00
C VAL A 361 -1.70 -3.32 4.03
N GLY A 362 -2.11 -3.39 5.30
CA GLY A 362 -1.29 -3.02 6.44
C GLY A 362 -0.89 -1.55 6.50
N GLY A 363 0.27 -1.31 7.12
CA GLY A 363 0.80 0.01 7.41
C GLY A 363 0.56 0.40 8.87
N SER A 364 1.51 1.12 9.45
CA SER A 364 1.43 1.59 10.83
C SER A 364 0.48 2.78 10.91
N VAL A 365 -0.42 2.75 11.89
CA VAL A 365 -1.40 3.82 12.12
C VAL A 365 -1.00 4.64 13.33
N ARG A 366 -1.18 5.96 13.23
CA ARG A 366 -0.99 6.89 14.34
C ARG A 366 -2.20 7.78 14.52
N LEU A 367 -2.45 8.18 15.76
CA LEU A 367 -3.37 9.26 16.11
C LEU A 367 -2.53 10.42 16.67
N GLY A 368 -2.05 11.30 15.78
CA GLY A 368 -0.97 12.23 16.11
C GLY A 368 0.30 11.47 16.50
N ASN A 369 0.78 11.65 17.73
CA ASN A 369 2.00 10.95 18.19
C ASN A 369 1.74 9.57 18.80
N ASP A 370 0.48 9.12 18.89
CA ASP A 370 0.11 7.85 19.52
C ASP A 370 0.04 6.72 18.48
N THR A 371 0.97 5.77 18.54
CA THR A 371 1.02 4.63 17.62
C THR A 371 -0.05 3.61 18.00
N GLN A 372 -0.82 3.17 17.01
CA GLN A 372 -1.90 2.21 17.18
C GLN A 372 -1.38 0.81 16.86
N ASP A 373 -0.71 0.20 17.84
CA ASP A 373 -0.03 -1.10 17.75
C ASP A 373 -0.84 -2.25 18.38
N SER A 374 -2.17 -2.10 18.40
CA SER A 374 -3.12 -3.10 18.90
C SER A 374 -4.30 -3.30 17.96
N CYS A 375 -4.90 -4.49 18.00
CA CYS A 375 -6.11 -4.87 17.31
C CYS A 375 -7.25 -3.88 17.60
N ASN A 376 -7.52 -2.98 16.66
CA ASN A 376 -8.69 -2.12 16.66
C ASN A 376 -9.48 -2.35 15.38
N PRO A 377 -10.78 -2.70 15.44
CA PRO A 377 -11.53 -3.04 14.24
C PRO A 377 -11.69 -1.85 13.27
N VAL A 378 -11.46 -0.62 13.71
CA VAL A 378 -11.42 0.56 12.84
C VAL A 378 -10.13 0.61 12.01
N PHE A 379 -8.99 0.28 12.63
CA PHE A 379 -7.69 0.26 11.96
C PHE A 379 -7.50 -1.08 11.24
N SER A 380 -8.28 -1.28 10.19
CA SER A 380 -8.32 -2.54 9.45
C SER A 380 -7.00 -2.81 8.72
N PRO A 381 -6.51 -4.08 8.69
CA PRO A 381 -5.30 -4.45 7.98
C PRO A 381 -5.49 -4.60 6.47
N LEU A 382 -6.73 -4.55 5.96
CA LEU A 382 -7.05 -4.61 4.54
C LEU A 382 -8.15 -3.61 4.26
N ARG A 383 -7.91 -2.64 3.39
CA ARG A 383 -8.86 -1.58 3.01
C ARG A 383 -8.98 -1.50 1.50
N ALA A 384 -10.09 -0.98 1.00
CA ALA A 384 -10.27 -0.71 -0.43
C ALA A 384 -10.80 0.71 -0.67
N LEU A 385 -10.16 1.41 -1.60
CA LEU A 385 -10.57 2.73 -2.08
C LEU A 385 -11.04 2.60 -3.53
N ASP A 386 -12.29 2.97 -3.82
CA ASP A 386 -12.78 3.05 -5.20
C ASP A 386 -12.15 4.26 -5.89
N LEU A 387 -11.37 4.02 -6.94
CA LEU A 387 -10.63 5.07 -7.65
C LEU A 387 -11.53 5.95 -8.53
N SER A 388 -12.77 5.53 -8.78
CA SER A 388 -13.76 6.28 -9.58
C SER A 388 -14.50 7.34 -8.76
N THR A 389 -14.47 7.22 -7.43
CA THR A 389 -15.18 8.10 -6.49
C THR A 389 -14.29 8.64 -5.38
N TYR A 390 -13.12 8.02 -5.16
CA TYR A 390 -12.29 8.15 -3.96
C TYR A 390 -13.07 7.86 -2.67
N THR A 391 -13.99 6.90 -2.69
CA THR A 391 -14.70 6.47 -1.47
C THR A 391 -14.12 5.18 -0.92
N TRP A 392 -13.82 5.17 0.38
CA TRP A 392 -13.46 3.96 1.12
C TRP A 392 -14.66 3.02 1.19
N GLN A 393 -14.39 1.75 0.92
CA GLN A 393 -15.41 0.71 0.85
C GLN A 393 -15.42 -0.08 2.16
N THR A 394 -16.61 -0.43 2.64
CA THR A 394 -16.74 -1.39 3.76
C THR A 394 -16.69 -2.84 3.26
N ILE A 395 -17.07 -3.05 2.00
CA ILE A 395 -17.05 -4.31 1.28
C ILE A 395 -16.37 -4.05 -0.06
N PHE A 396 -15.27 -4.76 -0.31
CA PHE A 396 -14.63 -4.81 -1.62
C PHE A 396 -15.53 -5.55 -2.61
N ASP A 397 -15.79 -4.94 -3.77
CA ASP A 397 -16.57 -5.55 -4.86
C ASP A 397 -15.66 -5.81 -6.07
N PRO A 398 -15.47 -7.08 -6.49
CA PRO A 398 -14.58 -7.41 -7.60
C PRO A 398 -15.11 -7.00 -8.99
N ASN A 399 -16.35 -6.51 -9.09
CA ASN A 399 -17.00 -6.18 -10.35
C ASN A 399 -17.00 -4.68 -10.67
N VAL A 400 -16.42 -3.85 -9.80
CA VAL A 400 -16.31 -2.41 -10.05
C VAL A 400 -15.40 -2.18 -11.25
N THR A 401 -15.89 -1.37 -12.19
CA THR A 401 -15.12 -0.92 -13.36
C THR A 401 -14.73 0.53 -13.18
N TYR A 402 -13.47 0.85 -13.49
CA TYR A 402 -12.96 2.21 -13.36
C TYR A 402 -13.69 3.21 -14.26
N GLN A 403 -13.95 4.39 -13.70
CA GLN A 403 -14.30 5.59 -14.44
C GLN A 403 -13.38 6.72 -14.00
N VAL A 404 -13.12 7.69 -14.88
CA VAL A 404 -12.36 8.88 -14.48
C VAL A 404 -13.17 9.62 -13.40
N PRO A 405 -12.63 9.84 -12.19
CA PRO A 405 -13.38 10.44 -11.11
C PRO A 405 -13.67 11.93 -11.37
N PRO A 406 -14.79 12.48 -10.86
CA PRO A 406 -15.13 13.89 -11.04
C PRO A 406 -14.04 14.86 -10.64
N VAL A 407 -13.35 14.60 -9.53
CA VAL A 407 -12.24 15.45 -9.07
C VAL A 407 -11.10 15.52 -10.09
N VAL A 408 -10.91 14.49 -10.92
CA VAL A 408 -9.87 14.45 -11.96
C VAL A 408 -10.36 15.09 -13.27
N TYR A 409 -11.48 14.64 -13.85
CA TYR A 409 -11.92 15.17 -15.16
C TYR A 409 -12.36 16.64 -15.09
N HIS A 410 -12.72 17.17 -13.91
CA HIS A 410 -12.93 18.61 -13.75
C HIS A 410 -11.64 19.43 -13.86
N VAL A 411 -10.49 18.84 -13.60
CA VAL A 411 -9.17 19.49 -13.73
C VAL A 411 -8.65 19.32 -15.16
N ILE A 412 -8.58 18.09 -15.66
CA ILE A 412 -7.94 17.80 -16.96
C ILE A 412 -8.89 17.88 -18.17
N GLY A 413 -10.19 18.08 -17.91
CA GLY A 413 -11.26 18.03 -18.91
C GLY A 413 -11.73 16.59 -19.21
N GLY A 414 -12.66 16.47 -20.16
CA GLY A 414 -13.29 15.19 -20.48
C GLY A 414 -14.48 14.86 -19.57
N ASN A 415 -14.70 13.58 -19.32
CA ASN A 415 -15.75 13.06 -18.44
C ASN A 415 -15.37 11.68 -17.87
N ALA A 416 -16.31 11.00 -17.21
CA ALA A 416 -16.13 9.68 -16.60
C ALA A 416 -15.62 8.59 -17.57
N SER A 417 -15.90 8.71 -18.87
CA SER A 417 -15.41 7.77 -19.90
C SER A 417 -14.04 8.14 -20.48
N GLY A 418 -13.39 9.20 -19.99
CA GLY A 418 -12.15 9.75 -20.55
C GLY A 418 -12.37 10.99 -21.41
N GLY A 419 -11.51 11.18 -22.42
CA GLY A 419 -11.53 12.32 -23.33
C GLY A 419 -10.91 13.58 -22.74
N ALA A 420 -9.85 13.42 -21.94
CA ALA A 420 -9.14 14.54 -21.32
C ALA A 420 -8.71 15.56 -22.39
N THR A 421 -8.93 16.85 -22.12
CA THR A 421 -8.53 17.94 -23.05
C THR A 421 -7.11 18.41 -22.78
N GLN A 422 -6.60 18.20 -21.57
CA GLN A 422 -5.20 18.42 -21.24
C GLN A 422 -4.42 17.14 -21.52
N THR A 423 -3.76 17.08 -22.67
CA THR A 423 -3.03 15.90 -23.15
C THR A 423 -1.51 16.09 -23.18
N ALA A 424 -1.01 17.14 -22.54
CA ALA A 424 0.40 17.46 -22.43
C ALA A 424 0.65 18.32 -21.17
N PRO A 425 1.89 18.36 -20.64
CA PRO A 425 2.23 19.25 -19.53
C PRO A 425 1.96 20.71 -19.89
N SER A 426 1.37 21.45 -18.97
CA SER A 426 1.08 22.88 -19.13
C SER A 426 2.35 23.73 -19.32
N SER A 427 3.47 23.32 -18.72
CA SER A 427 4.80 23.91 -18.89
C SER A 427 5.57 23.39 -20.11
N GLY A 428 4.97 22.50 -20.90
CA GLY A 428 5.63 21.80 -22.01
C GLY A 428 6.38 20.53 -21.58
N TRP A 429 6.71 19.73 -22.58
CA TRP A 429 7.50 18.50 -22.41
C TRP A 429 8.96 18.82 -22.13
N ALA A 430 9.57 18.09 -21.20
CA ALA A 430 11.00 18.16 -20.92
C ALA A 430 11.83 17.75 -22.16
N ASP A 431 11.32 16.77 -22.92
CA ASP A 431 11.90 16.33 -24.18
C ASP A 431 10.77 15.93 -25.17
N PRO A 432 10.82 16.35 -26.46
CA PRO A 432 9.82 15.96 -27.44
C PRO A 432 9.69 14.45 -27.68
N SER A 433 10.75 13.67 -27.48
CA SER A 433 10.72 12.20 -27.62
C SER A 433 9.86 11.53 -26.55
N LEU A 434 9.83 12.06 -25.32
CA LEU A 434 8.95 11.59 -24.26
C LEU A 434 7.47 11.74 -24.65
N ALA A 435 7.11 12.81 -25.35
CA ALA A 435 5.76 13.01 -25.86
C ALA A 435 5.36 11.90 -26.85
N ALA A 436 6.28 11.44 -27.69
CA ALA A 436 6.02 10.35 -28.63
C ALA A 436 5.78 9.03 -27.91
N ILE A 437 6.60 8.69 -26.91
CA ILE A 437 6.45 7.49 -26.09
C ILE A 437 5.11 7.48 -25.34
N MET A 438 4.72 8.61 -24.74
CA MET A 438 3.46 8.71 -23.98
C MET A 438 2.20 8.56 -24.85
N ASN A 439 2.30 8.81 -26.16
CA ASN A 439 1.22 8.60 -27.12
C ASN A 439 1.15 7.17 -27.67
N GLN A 440 2.16 6.34 -27.39
CA GLN A 440 2.16 4.93 -27.74
C GLN A 440 1.54 4.09 -26.61
N ARG A 441 1.07 2.89 -26.97
CA ARG A 441 0.57 1.90 -26.03
C ARG A 441 1.24 0.58 -26.32
N VAL A 442 1.47 -0.19 -25.26
CA VAL A 442 2.01 -1.54 -25.39
C VAL A 442 1.07 -2.35 -26.28
N PRO A 443 1.57 -3.01 -27.34
CA PRO A 443 0.75 -3.82 -28.21
C PRO A 443 0.05 -4.91 -27.39
N GLN A 444 -1.27 -4.85 -27.29
CA GLN A 444 -2.03 -5.92 -26.67
C GLN A 444 -1.87 -7.17 -27.55
N ALA A 445 -1.38 -8.27 -26.97
CA ALA A 445 -1.35 -9.56 -27.65
C ALA A 445 -2.79 -9.93 -28.01
N THR A 446 -3.17 -9.66 -29.24
CA THR A 446 -4.42 -10.13 -29.81
C THR A 446 -4.29 -11.64 -29.91
N SER A 447 -5.01 -12.36 -29.06
CA SER A 447 -5.36 -13.76 -29.35
C SER A 447 -6.33 -13.78 -30.52
N THR A 448 -5.87 -13.34 -31.70
CA THR A 448 -6.55 -13.54 -32.97
C THR A 448 -6.44 -15.03 -33.26
N SER A 449 -7.50 -15.78 -32.91
CA SER A 449 -7.85 -16.98 -33.68
C SER A 449 -8.17 -16.51 -35.09
N SER A 450 -7.13 -16.36 -35.92
CA SER A 450 -7.26 -16.10 -37.35
C SER A 450 -7.81 -17.36 -38.02
N VAL A 451 -9.14 -17.48 -38.00
CA VAL A 451 -9.83 -18.37 -38.94
C VAL A 451 -9.49 -17.86 -40.34
N THR A 452 -8.51 -18.50 -40.96
CA THR A 452 -8.10 -18.23 -42.32
C THR A 452 -9.23 -18.74 -43.21
N THR A 453 -10.10 -17.83 -43.64
CA THR A 453 -11.20 -18.16 -44.55
C THR A 453 -10.60 -18.33 -45.95
N SER A 454 -10.20 -19.55 -46.28
CA SER A 454 -9.87 -19.93 -47.65
C SER A 454 -11.15 -20.39 -48.36
N THR A 455 -11.48 -19.71 -49.45
CA THR A 455 -12.56 -20.05 -50.38
C THR A 455 -12.26 -21.38 -51.08
N PRO A 456 -13.22 -22.33 -51.17
CA PRO A 456 -12.95 -23.67 -51.66
C PRO A 456 -13.12 -23.80 -53.17
N SER A 457 -12.18 -24.52 -53.80
CA SER A 457 -12.34 -25.10 -55.14
C SER A 457 -13.14 -26.41 -55.06
N THR A 458 -13.90 -26.65 -56.12
CA THR A 458 -14.91 -27.69 -56.30
C THR A 458 -14.38 -29.13 -56.22
N ALA A 459 -15.17 -29.98 -55.54
CA ALA A 459 -15.58 -31.34 -55.92
C ALA A 459 -15.34 -32.48 -54.89
N GLN A 460 -16.45 -33.17 -54.63
CA GLN A 460 -16.64 -34.58 -54.24
C GLN A 460 -16.82 -34.97 -52.75
N LYS A 461 -18.11 -35.20 -52.40
CA LYS A 461 -18.68 -36.12 -51.36
C LYS A 461 -18.16 -37.57 -51.54
N PRO A 462 -18.33 -38.53 -50.58
CA PRO A 462 -19.25 -38.61 -49.42
C PRO A 462 -18.50 -38.99 -48.08
N ALA A 463 -19.06 -39.05 -46.87
CA ALA A 463 -20.30 -39.65 -46.38
C ALA A 463 -20.69 -39.14 -44.96
N LEU A 464 -22.00 -39.16 -44.68
CA LEU A 464 -22.66 -38.92 -43.39
C LEU A 464 -22.37 -40.09 -42.41
N SER A 465 -22.39 -39.91 -41.08
CA SER A 465 -23.58 -39.98 -40.18
C SER A 465 -23.13 -39.81 -38.69
N PRO A 466 -24.01 -39.77 -37.65
CA PRO A 466 -24.64 -38.56 -37.11
C PRO A 466 -24.63 -38.45 -35.55
N SER A 467 -25.33 -37.43 -35.02
CA SER A 467 -26.03 -37.39 -33.70
C SER A 467 -25.19 -36.97 -32.46
N ASN A 468 -25.63 -36.16 -31.48
CA ASN A 468 -26.96 -35.67 -31.09
C ASN A 468 -26.89 -34.25 -30.50
N ILE A 469 -27.74 -33.34 -31.00
CA ILE A 469 -28.24 -32.16 -30.27
C ILE A 469 -29.70 -32.46 -29.94
N GLY A 470 -30.02 -32.36 -28.65
CA GLY A 470 -31.33 -32.53 -28.03
C GLY A 470 -31.06 -32.78 -26.53
N ALA A 471 -31.50 -31.98 -25.58
CA ALA A 471 -32.86 -31.51 -25.42
C ALA A 471 -32.96 -30.14 -24.72
N ILE A 472 -34.11 -29.53 -24.98
CA ILE A 472 -34.53 -28.16 -24.77
C ILE A 472 -35.09 -27.94 -23.35
N ALA A 473 -34.92 -26.70 -22.88
CA ALA A 473 -35.76 -25.89 -21.99
C ALA A 473 -37.04 -26.49 -21.35
N GLY A 474 -37.25 -26.11 -20.09
CA GLY A 474 -38.61 -25.92 -19.53
C GLY A 474 -38.70 -25.97 -18.00
N SER A 475 -38.81 -24.81 -17.33
CA SER A 475 -39.35 -24.77 -15.95
C SER A 475 -39.91 -23.39 -15.53
N ALA A 476 -40.80 -22.81 -16.33
CA ALA A 476 -41.77 -21.84 -15.83
C ALA A 476 -43.02 -22.62 -15.39
N VAL A 477 -43.16 -22.90 -14.08
CA VAL A 477 -44.39 -23.24 -13.31
C VAL A 477 -44.07 -23.60 -11.83
N GLY A 478 -42.79 -23.74 -11.43
CA GLY A 478 -42.43 -24.06 -10.03
C GLY A 478 -42.57 -22.93 -8.99
N GLY A 479 -42.76 -21.67 -9.42
CA GLY A 479 -42.68 -20.50 -8.54
C GLY A 479 -43.87 -20.32 -7.57
N ALA A 480 -45.06 -20.80 -7.92
CA ALA A 480 -46.26 -20.57 -7.10
C ALA A 480 -46.32 -21.48 -5.85
N ALA A 481 -45.81 -22.72 -5.95
CA ALA A 481 -45.77 -23.64 -4.82
C ALA A 481 -44.70 -23.24 -3.79
N PHE A 482 -43.55 -22.74 -4.24
CA PHE A 482 -42.47 -22.30 -3.36
C PHE A 482 -42.86 -21.07 -2.52
N LEU A 483 -43.52 -20.09 -3.13
CA LEU A 483 -43.98 -18.88 -2.43
C LEU A 483 -45.10 -19.18 -1.40
N ALA A 484 -45.99 -20.14 -1.69
CA ALA A 484 -47.01 -20.57 -0.74
C ALA A 484 -46.41 -21.27 0.49
N ILE A 485 -45.37 -22.09 0.30
CA ILE A 485 -44.65 -22.75 1.39
C ILE A 485 -43.88 -21.72 2.24
N LEU A 486 -43.23 -20.75 1.60
CA LEU A 486 -42.50 -19.69 2.32
C LEU A 486 -43.44 -18.85 3.20
N ALA A 487 -44.61 -18.47 2.68
CA ALA A 487 -45.61 -17.72 3.43
C ALA A 487 -46.16 -18.51 4.64
N ALA A 488 -46.37 -19.82 4.48
CA ALA A 488 -46.83 -20.69 5.57
C ALA A 488 -45.78 -20.84 6.70
N VAL A 489 -44.50 -20.95 6.34
CA VAL A 489 -43.39 -21.02 7.31
C VAL A 489 -43.24 -19.72 8.08
N ILE A 490 -43.30 -18.57 7.39
CA ILE A 490 -43.22 -17.24 8.03
C ILE A 490 -44.40 -17.04 8.99
N TRP A 491 -45.62 -17.42 8.59
CA TRP A 491 -46.79 -17.34 9.46
C TRP A 491 -46.67 -18.23 10.70
N TYR A 492 -46.16 -19.45 10.56
CA TYR A 492 -45.94 -20.37 11.67
C TYR A 492 -44.89 -19.85 12.66
N CYS A 493 -43.75 -19.34 12.17
CA CYS A 493 -42.69 -18.75 13.01
C CYS A 493 -43.16 -17.49 13.76
N CYS A 494 -43.96 -16.63 13.11
CA CYS A 494 -44.56 -15.46 13.74
C CYS A 494 -45.59 -15.83 14.83
N ARG A 495 -46.32 -16.93 14.64
CA ARG A 495 -47.28 -17.43 15.64
C ARG A 495 -46.60 -18.08 16.84
N ALA A 496 -45.48 -18.77 16.64
CA ALA A 496 -44.69 -19.38 17.72
C ALA A 496 -44.02 -18.31 18.61
N ARG A 497 -43.51 -17.22 18.03
CA ARG A 497 -42.88 -16.13 18.80
C ARG A 497 -43.85 -15.30 19.65
N ARG A 498 -45.15 -15.29 19.32
CA ARG A 498 -46.19 -14.61 20.13
C ARG A 498 -46.68 -15.41 21.34
N ARG A 499 -46.20 -16.64 21.55
CA ARG A 499 -46.53 -17.46 22.75
C ARG A 499 -45.41 -17.47 23.80
N SER A 500 -44.26 -16.86 23.53
CA SER A 500 -43.10 -16.88 24.45
C SER A 500 -42.87 -15.56 25.19
N SER A 501 -43.73 -14.55 25.02
CA SER A 501 -43.65 -13.25 25.71
C SER A 501 -44.66 -13.09 26.85
N ARG A 502 -44.99 -14.18 27.54
CA ARG A 502 -45.58 -14.16 28.88
C ARG A 502 -44.92 -15.25 29.70
N LEU A 503 -43.87 -14.87 30.43
CA LEU A 503 -43.39 -15.47 31.69
C LEU A 503 -41.97 -14.94 31.98
N LYS A 504 -41.89 -13.79 32.66
CA LYS A 504 -40.91 -13.47 33.73
C LYS A 504 -41.10 -12.01 34.16
N GLY A 505 -41.93 -11.84 35.17
CA GLY A 505 -42.10 -10.60 35.92
C GLY A 505 -43.00 -10.91 37.11
N GLY A 506 -42.44 -10.87 38.33
CA GLY A 506 -43.22 -10.96 39.57
C GLY A 506 -42.53 -11.74 40.68
N ASN A 507 -41.91 -11.00 41.61
CA ASN A 507 -41.50 -11.44 42.94
C ASN A 507 -42.71 -11.92 43.77
N ALA A 508 -42.53 -12.94 44.62
CA ALA A 508 -43.29 -13.11 45.86
C ALA A 508 -42.58 -14.05 46.85
N TYR A 509 -42.51 -13.56 48.10
CA TYR A 509 -42.08 -14.19 49.35
C TYR A 509 -42.90 -15.44 49.73
N GLY A 510 -42.31 -16.35 50.53
CA GLY A 510 -43.02 -17.37 51.33
C GLY A 510 -42.08 -18.28 52.11
N GLN A 511 -42.31 -18.40 53.43
CA GLN A 511 -41.40 -18.86 54.50
C GLN A 511 -41.29 -20.40 54.72
N VAL A 512 -40.07 -20.86 55.07
CA VAL A 512 -39.56 -21.59 56.30
C VAL A 512 -40.50 -22.60 57.03
N PRO A 513 -40.06 -23.84 57.42
CA PRO A 513 -39.22 -24.16 58.63
C PRO A 513 -37.99 -25.08 58.37
N THR A 514 -36.76 -24.71 58.78
CA THR A 514 -35.98 -24.98 60.03
C THR A 514 -35.26 -26.33 60.13
N ASP A 515 -33.91 -26.32 60.14
CA ASP A 515 -33.03 -26.79 61.25
C ASP A 515 -31.56 -26.35 60.97
N GLY A 516 -30.96 -25.44 61.76
CA GLY A 516 -29.83 -25.68 62.68
C GLY A 516 -28.46 -25.76 61.96
N THR A 517 -27.54 -24.78 61.98
CA THR A 517 -26.75 -24.34 63.16
C THR A 517 -25.87 -23.11 62.81
N GLU A 518 -26.05 -22.05 63.62
CA GLU A 518 -25.09 -21.14 64.26
C GLU A 518 -23.94 -20.33 63.56
N ASN A 519 -24.04 -19.01 63.84
CA ASN A 519 -23.03 -17.95 64.10
C ASN A 519 -22.45 -17.14 62.91
N LEU A 520 -23.04 -15.97 62.57
CA LEU A 520 -22.90 -14.59 63.15
C LEU A 520 -21.54 -13.94 62.80
N SER A 521 -21.36 -12.67 62.40
CA SER A 521 -22.22 -11.56 61.91
C SER A 521 -21.32 -10.33 61.60
N ARG A 522 -21.45 -9.77 60.39
CA ARG A 522 -21.75 -8.35 60.06
C ARG A 522 -21.21 -7.20 60.96
N PHE A 523 -20.60 -6.17 60.36
CA PHE A 523 -21.16 -4.80 60.27
C PHE A 523 -20.38 -3.86 59.31
N GLU A 524 -21.13 -3.21 58.41
CA GLU A 524 -20.76 -2.05 57.58
C GLU A 524 -21.30 -0.75 58.22
N MET A 525 -20.92 0.40 57.62
CA MET A 525 -21.35 1.80 57.85
C MET A 525 -20.37 2.59 58.75
N GLU A 526 -20.04 3.87 58.53
CA GLU A 526 -20.64 4.93 57.70
C GLU A 526 -19.62 6.08 57.51
N ALA A 527 -20.01 7.08 56.72
CA ALA A 527 -19.21 8.19 56.22
C ALA A 527 -19.16 9.46 57.12
N LYS A 528 -18.19 10.33 56.77
CA LYS A 528 -18.07 11.79 57.02
C LYS A 528 -17.85 12.32 58.46
N HIS A 529 -16.70 12.96 58.71
CA HIS A 529 -16.59 14.43 58.89
C HIS A 529 -15.13 14.92 59.07
N LEU A 530 -14.92 16.18 58.70
CA LEU A 530 -13.69 16.98 58.59
C LEU A 530 -12.99 17.32 59.93
N ASN A 531 -11.66 17.49 59.92
CA ASN A 531 -10.95 18.76 60.18
C ASN A 531 -9.42 18.61 60.20
N GLU A 532 -8.74 19.70 59.87
CA GLU A 532 -7.33 19.85 59.52
C GLU A 532 -6.30 19.94 60.67
N LEU A 533 -5.04 19.54 60.33
CA LEU A 533 -3.68 20.01 60.74
C LEU A 533 -3.22 19.92 62.21
N PRO A 534 -1.88 19.90 62.51
CA PRO A 534 -0.67 20.00 61.67
C PRO A 534 0.22 18.73 61.74
N GLY A 535 1.10 18.38 60.79
CA GLY A 535 2.23 19.14 60.28
C GLY A 535 3.49 18.85 61.10
N ASP A 536 4.23 17.78 60.80
CA ASP A 536 5.68 17.73 61.03
C ASP A 536 6.38 16.72 60.10
N GLY A 537 7.56 17.10 59.64
CA GLY A 537 8.11 16.66 58.36
C GLY A 537 8.98 15.40 58.35
N ARG A 538 9.17 14.88 57.13
CA ARG A 538 10.43 14.44 56.50
C ARG A 538 10.11 13.65 55.22
N PRO A 539 10.52 14.10 54.02
CA PRO A 539 10.51 13.26 52.83
C PRO A 539 11.70 12.30 52.86
N HIS A 540 11.44 11.01 52.57
CA HIS A 540 12.47 10.01 52.32
C HIS A 540 12.97 10.15 50.87
N GLU A 541 14.29 10.05 50.75
CA GLU A 541 15.14 10.33 49.61
C GLU A 541 14.83 9.49 48.36
N ALA A 542 14.89 10.15 47.20
CA ALA A 542 15.06 9.50 45.90
C ALA A 542 16.55 9.25 45.66
N GLY A 543 16.90 8.00 45.37
CA GLY A 543 18.26 7.57 45.00
C GLY A 543 18.68 8.12 43.64
N THR A 544 19.93 8.56 43.59
CA THR A 544 20.62 9.25 42.50
C THR A 544 21.07 8.30 41.39
N THR A 545 20.99 8.75 40.13
CA THR A 545 21.89 8.32 39.06
C THR A 545 22.34 9.56 38.29
N GLN A 546 23.63 9.61 37.99
CA GLN A 546 24.41 10.81 37.71
C GLN A 546 24.03 11.51 36.39
N VAL A 547 23.88 12.83 36.47
CA VAL A 547 23.97 13.76 35.35
C VAL A 547 25.43 14.21 35.24
N TYR A 548 26.04 14.06 34.06
CA TYR A 548 27.32 14.69 33.75
C TYR A 548 27.03 16.02 33.04
N GLU A 549 27.24 17.13 33.74
CA GLU A 549 27.17 18.48 33.19
C GLU A 549 28.59 18.89 32.77
N MET A 550 28.82 19.09 31.46
CA MET A 550 30.10 19.61 30.99
C MET A 550 30.16 21.12 31.24
N GLN A 551 31.01 21.53 32.17
CA GLN A 551 31.44 22.93 32.31
C GLN A 551 32.35 23.29 31.14
N ALA A 552 31.91 24.26 30.33
CA ALA A 552 32.76 24.92 29.35
C ALA A 552 33.53 26.06 30.04
N GLU A 553 34.87 25.96 30.08
CA GLU A 553 35.73 27.13 30.31
C GLU A 553 36.00 27.85 28.97
N PRO A 554 36.03 29.19 28.94
CA PRO A 554 36.28 29.94 27.72
C PRO A 554 37.77 29.89 27.36
N SER A 555 38.09 29.36 26.19
CA SER A 555 39.41 29.52 25.57
C SER A 555 39.36 30.67 24.57
N GLU A 556 40.22 31.66 24.79
CA GLU A 556 40.30 32.89 24.01
C GLU A 556 40.80 32.66 22.57
N LEU A 557 40.23 33.43 21.64
CA LEU A 557 40.65 33.53 20.25
C LEU A 557 41.93 34.38 20.14
N PRO A 558 42.95 33.97 19.37
CA PRO A 558 43.98 34.88 18.93
C PRO A 558 43.39 35.84 17.88
N GLY A 559 43.48 37.13 18.15
CA GLY A 559 43.00 38.20 17.27
C GLY A 559 43.83 38.35 16.00
N ASP A 560 43.13 38.78 14.94
CA ASP A 560 43.70 39.29 13.70
C ASP A 560 44.52 40.56 13.95
N ASP A 561 45.79 40.54 13.56
CA ASP A 561 46.56 41.76 13.29
C ASP A 561 46.60 42.01 11.78
N PHE A 562 45.86 43.04 11.37
CA PHE A 562 46.02 43.70 10.07
C PHE A 562 47.32 44.52 10.07
N VAL A 563 48.28 44.19 9.20
CA VAL A 563 49.31 45.14 8.75
C VAL A 563 49.44 45.13 7.23
N ASN A 564 49.17 46.29 6.64
CA ASN A 564 49.38 46.69 5.26
C ASN A 564 50.82 46.48 4.75
N HIS A 565 50.99 45.95 3.54
CA HIS A 565 52.02 46.38 2.57
C HIS A 565 51.54 46.02 1.15
N ARG A 566 51.09 46.99 0.36
CA ARG A 566 51.88 47.84 -0.56
C ARG A 566 52.40 47.06 -1.78
N ALA A 567 51.79 47.39 -2.92
CA ALA A 567 52.31 47.12 -4.25
C ALA A 567 53.58 47.96 -4.53
N GLU A 568 54.60 47.32 -5.09
CA GLU A 568 55.81 47.80 -5.79
C GLU A 568 56.68 46.52 -5.90
N GLY A 569 57.22 46.03 -7.02
CA GLY A 569 57.50 46.56 -8.34
C GLY A 569 58.86 45.98 -8.78
N GLY A 570 58.88 45.22 -9.88
CA GLY A 570 59.99 45.14 -10.84
C GLY A 570 61.21 44.23 -10.55
N GLN A 571 61.45 43.26 -11.44
CA GLN A 571 62.47 43.28 -12.52
C GLN A 571 62.49 41.89 -13.20
N ASN A 572 62.08 41.80 -14.49
CA ASN A 572 62.91 41.76 -15.72
C ASN A 572 63.76 40.46 -15.83
N ALA A 573 63.87 39.75 -16.95
CA ALA A 573 63.69 40.00 -18.39
C ALA A 573 63.46 38.60 -19.07
N ASP A 574 63.12 38.37 -20.34
CA ASP A 574 63.34 39.01 -21.63
C ASP A 574 62.46 38.26 -22.66
N ARG A 575 61.73 38.96 -23.54
CA ARG A 575 61.99 39.01 -24.99
C ARG A 575 60.87 39.69 -25.79
N GLU A 576 61.36 40.55 -26.67
CA GLU A 576 60.72 41.55 -27.51
C GLU A 576 59.77 41.04 -28.64
N PRO A 577 59.04 41.99 -29.28
CA PRO A 577 57.85 41.76 -30.08
C PRO A 577 58.08 41.95 -31.60
N VAL A 578 57.06 41.62 -32.40
CA VAL A 578 56.81 42.30 -33.69
C VAL A 578 55.31 42.55 -33.84
N ARG A 579 55.02 43.74 -34.35
CA ARG A 579 53.76 44.45 -34.60
C ARG A 579 52.58 43.66 -35.14
#